data_AF-A0A945EU28-F1
#
_entry.id   AF-A0A945EU28-F1
#
_cell.length_a   1.000
_cell.length_b   1.000
_cell.length_c   1.000
_cell.angle_alpha   90.00
_cell.angle_beta   90.00
_cell.angle_gamma   90.00
#
_symmetry.space_group_name_H-M   'P 1'
#
loop_
_entity.id
_entity.type
_entity.pdbx_description
1 polymer ?
#
loop_
_entity_poly.entity_id
_entity_poly.type
_entity_poly.pdbx_seq_one_letter_code
_entity_poly.pdbx_strand_id
1 'polypeptide(L)'
;MIIGLALFGIVLCLYGFAIEQQIRKNSRYKPVCDISDSISCSKAIKSAYGKMLGVPNTLLGICFYLVLMFLQYFHLYAFVFYLALLGAIVTIFFAFILYARIKTLCVLCTIAYIVNFLLLYLSYHQYLG
;
A
#
# COMPACT_ATOMS: atom_id res chain seq x y z
N MET A 1 4.47 -5.79 17.37
CA MET A 1 3.60 -4.74 16.77
C MET A 1 3.79 -4.60 15.25
N ILE A 2 5.03 -4.52 14.74
CA ILE A 2 5.33 -4.46 13.30
C ILE A 2 4.66 -5.58 12.49
N ILE A 3 4.74 -6.84 12.97
CA ILE A 3 4.10 -7.99 12.32
C ILE A 3 2.58 -7.79 12.17
N GLY A 4 1.92 -7.23 13.18
CA GLY A 4 0.48 -6.96 13.14
C GLY A 4 0.12 -5.90 12.08
N LEU A 5 0.90 -4.83 11.98
CA LEU A 5 0.72 -3.81 10.94
C LEU A 5 0.99 -4.37 9.54
N ALA A 6 2.02 -5.20 9.38
CA ALA A 6 2.33 -5.83 8.11
C ALA A 6 1.22 -6.81 7.67
N LEU A 7 0.68 -7.61 8.59
CA LEU A 7 -0.49 -8.47 8.33
C LEU A 7 -1.71 -7.66 7.90
N PHE A 8 -1.99 -6.56 8.60
CA PHE A 8 -3.07 -5.66 8.21
C PHE A 8 -2.83 -5.04 6.81
N GLY A 9 -1.60 -4.63 6.52
CA GLY A 9 -1.18 -4.18 5.19
C GLY A 9 -1.40 -5.22 4.10
N ILE A 10 -1.08 -6.49 4.36
CA ILE A 10 -1.32 -7.61 3.43
C ILE A 10 -2.82 -7.75 3.16
N VAL A 11 -3.66 -7.71 4.19
CA VAL A 11 -5.13 -7.79 4.04
C VAL A 11 -5.65 -6.66 3.15
N LEU A 12 -5.18 -5.42 3.35
CA LEU A 12 -5.54 -4.28 2.50
C LEU A 12 -5.13 -4.50 1.05
N CYS A 13 -3.91 -4.99 0.81
CA CYS A 13 -3.42 -5.26 -0.54
C CYS A 13 -4.18 -6.41 -1.21
N LEU A 14 -4.52 -7.48 -0.47
CA LEU A 14 -5.35 -8.58 -0.97
C LEU A 14 -6.74 -8.08 -1.38
N TYR A 15 -7.35 -7.22 -0.56
CA TYR A 15 -8.64 -6.61 -0.89
C TYR A 15 -8.53 -5.73 -2.15
N GLY A 16 -7.50 -4.88 -2.24
CA GLY A 16 -7.22 -4.08 -3.43
C GLY A 16 -7.01 -4.93 -4.69
N PHE A 17 -6.28 -6.04 -4.57
CA PHE A 17 -6.05 -6.98 -5.67
C PHE A 17 -7.33 -7.71 -6.08
N ALA A 18 -8.18 -8.10 -5.14
CA ALA A 18 -9.48 -8.68 -5.43
C ALA A 18 -10.38 -7.71 -6.21
N ILE A 19 -10.41 -6.44 -5.80
CA ILE A 19 -11.11 -5.38 -6.53
C ILE A 19 -10.54 -5.24 -7.95
N GLU A 20 -9.21 -5.16 -8.10
CA GLU A 20 -8.56 -5.05 -9.40
C GLU A 20 -8.95 -6.20 -10.34
N GLN A 21 -8.97 -7.45 -9.84
CA GLN A 21 -9.41 -8.59 -10.64
C GLN A 21 -10.87 -8.49 -11.06
N GLN A 22 -11.77 -8.07 -10.16
CA GLN A 22 -13.18 -7.95 -10.47
C GLN A 22 -13.43 -6.83 -11.50
N ILE A 23 -12.74 -5.71 -11.37
CA ILE A 23 -12.74 -4.62 -12.36
C ILE A 23 -12.27 -5.11 -13.72
N ARG A 24 -11.22 -5.94 -13.78
CA ARG A 24 -10.70 -6.50 -15.02
C ARG A 24 -11.68 -7.46 -15.69
N LYS A 25 -12.41 -8.26 -14.89
CA LYS A 25 -13.40 -9.21 -15.40
C LYS A 25 -14.70 -8.54 -15.81
N ASN A 26 -15.15 -7.53 -15.07
CA ASN A 26 -16.38 -6.79 -15.31
C ASN A 26 -16.14 -5.30 -15.14
N SER A 27 -16.10 -4.57 -16.25
CA SER A 27 -15.87 -3.12 -16.24
C SER A 27 -16.96 -2.31 -15.54
N ARG A 28 -18.15 -2.89 -15.34
CA ARG A 28 -19.28 -2.30 -14.58
C ARG A 28 -19.24 -2.61 -13.08
N TYR A 29 -18.30 -3.42 -12.61
CA TYR A 29 -18.16 -3.69 -11.18
C TYR A 29 -17.82 -2.39 -10.43
N LYS A 30 -18.60 -2.09 -9.38
CA LYS A 30 -18.42 -0.95 -8.50
C LYS A 30 -18.07 -1.44 -7.08
N PRO A 31 -16.81 -1.31 -6.64
CA PRO A 31 -16.40 -1.71 -5.30
C PRO A 31 -17.01 -0.81 -4.23
N VAL A 32 -17.11 -1.32 -3.01
CA VAL A 32 -17.67 -0.60 -1.84
C VAL A 32 -16.93 0.72 -1.55
N CYS A 33 -15.64 0.78 -1.84
CA CYS A 33 -14.83 1.98 -1.62
C CYS A 33 -14.89 3.00 -2.78
N ASP A 34 -15.74 2.78 -3.78
CA ASP A 34 -16.15 3.81 -4.75
C ASP A 34 -17.43 4.51 -4.26
N ILE A 35 -17.25 5.58 -3.48
CA ILE A 35 -18.35 6.33 -2.85
C ILE A 35 -18.82 7.47 -3.76
N SER A 36 -17.88 8.20 -4.37
CA SER A 36 -18.14 9.33 -5.27
C SER A 36 -17.01 9.49 -6.29
N ASP A 37 -17.16 10.38 -7.27
CA ASP A 37 -16.09 10.63 -8.26
C ASP A 37 -14.80 11.17 -7.61
N SER A 38 -14.95 11.90 -6.50
CA SER A 38 -13.86 12.39 -5.68
C SER A 38 -13.31 11.33 -4.72
N ILE A 39 -14.03 10.24 -4.44
CA ILE A 39 -13.61 9.15 -3.55
C ILE A 39 -13.76 7.81 -4.27
N SER A 40 -12.74 7.43 -5.04
CA SER A 40 -12.76 6.20 -5.85
C SER A 40 -11.45 5.42 -5.80
N CYS A 41 -11.52 4.20 -5.26
CA CYS A 41 -10.46 3.22 -5.37
C CYS A 41 -10.26 2.73 -6.80
N SER A 42 -11.36 2.51 -7.55
CA SER A 42 -11.28 2.03 -8.93
C SER A 42 -10.51 3.00 -9.82
N LYS A 43 -10.71 4.31 -9.63
CA LYS A 43 -10.01 5.35 -10.38
C LYS A 43 -8.50 5.34 -10.10
N ALA A 44 -8.10 5.11 -8.85
CA ALA A 44 -6.69 4.95 -8.49
C ALA A 44 -6.09 3.68 -9.10
N ILE A 45 -6.77 2.54 -8.99
CA ILE A 45 -6.31 1.24 -9.52
C ILE A 45 -6.21 1.23 -11.05
N LYS A 46 -7.19 1.82 -11.75
CA LYS A 46 -7.20 1.92 -13.23
C LYS A 46 -6.23 2.96 -13.78
N SER A 47 -5.66 3.83 -12.93
CA SER A 47 -4.75 4.88 -13.38
C SER A 47 -3.46 4.31 -13.99
N ALA A 48 -2.75 5.13 -14.76
CA ALA A 48 -1.42 4.78 -15.28
C ALA A 48 -0.41 4.44 -14.16
N TYR A 49 -0.68 4.89 -12.93
CA TYR A 49 0.16 4.67 -11.76
C TYR A 49 -0.30 3.50 -10.89
N GLY A 50 -1.40 2.81 -11.23
CA GLY A 50 -1.88 1.63 -10.51
C GLY A 50 -0.99 0.39 -10.70
N LYS A 51 -0.04 0.47 -11.64
CA LYS A 51 0.98 -0.55 -11.90
C LYS A 51 2.35 0.10 -12.03
N MET A 52 3.38 -0.55 -11.50
CA MET A 52 4.77 -0.19 -11.74
C MET A 52 5.42 -1.28 -12.58
N LEU A 53 6.02 -0.89 -13.72
CA LEU A 53 6.69 -1.81 -14.65
C LEU A 53 5.79 -3.00 -15.07
N GLY A 54 4.48 -2.76 -15.20
CA GLY A 54 3.48 -3.79 -15.54
C GLY A 54 2.99 -4.63 -14.36
N VAL A 55 3.61 -4.52 -13.18
CA VAL A 55 3.20 -5.23 -11.96
C VAL A 55 2.19 -4.38 -11.18
N PRO A 56 1.05 -4.95 -10.74
CA PRO A 56 0.11 -4.25 -9.88
C PRO A 56 0.75 -3.79 -8.57
N ASN A 57 0.47 -2.55 -8.16
CA ASN A 57 0.99 -2.01 -6.91
C ASN A 57 0.50 -2.80 -5.69
N THR A 58 -0.70 -3.39 -5.79
CA THR A 58 -1.27 -4.29 -4.77
C THR A 58 -0.38 -5.51 -4.54
N LEU A 59 0.16 -6.10 -5.60
CA LEU A 59 1.08 -7.24 -5.50
C LEU A 59 2.45 -6.81 -4.95
N LEU A 60 2.97 -5.66 -5.38
CA LEU A 60 4.20 -5.10 -4.82
C LEU A 60 4.07 -4.84 -3.32
N GLY A 61 2.91 -4.34 -2.88
CA GLY A 61 2.59 -4.15 -1.46
C GLY A 61 2.59 -5.46 -0.67
N ILE A 62 1.97 -6.54 -1.20
CA ILE A 62 2.00 -7.87 -0.57
C ILE A 62 3.44 -8.34 -0.40
N CYS A 63 4.25 -8.28 -1.46
CA CYS A 63 5.66 -8.66 -1.40
C CYS A 63 6.44 -7.83 -0.37
N PHE A 64 6.23 -6.51 -0.35
CA PHE A 64 6.86 -5.61 0.61
C PHE A 64 6.55 -6.00 2.06
N TYR A 65 5.28 -6.22 2.40
CA TYR A 65 4.90 -6.59 3.78
C TYR A 65 5.38 -8.00 4.16
N LEU A 66 5.38 -8.95 3.23
CA LEU A 66 5.92 -10.30 3.47
C LEU A 66 7.43 -10.27 3.76
N VAL A 67 8.19 -9.50 2.97
CA VAL A 67 9.63 -9.31 3.19
C VAL A 67 9.88 -8.64 4.54
N LEU A 68 9.13 -7.59 4.88
CA LEU A 68 9.23 -6.97 6.20
C LEU A 68 8.96 -7.96 7.34
N MET A 69 7.91 -8.78 7.24
CA MET A 69 7.60 -9.82 8.24
C MET A 69 8.73 -10.84 8.36
N PHE A 70 9.28 -11.29 7.24
CA PHE A 70 10.39 -12.23 7.20
C PHE A 70 11.63 -11.64 7.89
N LEU A 71 12.06 -10.44 7.49
CA LEU A 71 13.21 -9.76 8.08
C LEU A 71 13.02 -9.50 9.59
N GLN A 72 11.80 -9.14 9.99
CA GLN A 72 11.43 -8.95 11.39
C GLN A 72 11.57 -10.25 12.20
N TYR A 73 11.19 -11.39 11.62
CA TYR A 73 11.29 -12.71 12.27
C TYR A 73 12.76 -13.12 12.51
N PHE A 74 13.66 -12.80 11.59
CA PHE A 74 15.10 -13.03 11.74
C PHE A 74 15.83 -11.94 12.53
N HIS A 75 15.11 -11.00 13.16
CA HIS A 75 15.67 -9.91 13.95
C HIS A 75 16.64 -8.98 13.16
N LEU A 76 16.46 -8.87 11.84
CA LEU A 76 17.28 -8.04 10.96
C LEU A 76 16.81 -6.58 10.94
N TYR A 77 16.82 -5.91 12.10
CA TYR A 77 16.16 -4.62 12.30
C TYR A 77 16.67 -3.47 11.41
N ALA A 78 17.97 -3.45 11.10
CA ALA A 78 18.54 -2.46 10.19
C ALA A 78 17.87 -2.52 8.81
N PHE A 79 17.73 -3.71 8.25
CA PHE A 79 17.10 -3.92 6.94
C PHE A 79 15.61 -3.59 6.98
N VAL A 80 14.91 -3.93 8.07
CA VAL A 80 13.50 -3.55 8.27
C VAL A 80 13.35 -2.02 8.24
N PHE A 81 14.22 -1.28 8.95
CA PHE A 81 14.20 0.17 8.97
C PHE A 81 14.46 0.79 7.59
N TYR A 82 15.53 0.38 6.89
CA TYR A 82 15.83 0.91 5.56
C TYR A 82 14.72 0.62 4.54
N LEU A 83 14.12 -0.56 4.61
CA LEU A 83 13.01 -0.94 3.73
C LEU A 83 11.74 -0.14 4.07
N ALA A 84 11.43 0.06 5.35
CA ALA A 84 10.32 0.90 5.79
C ALA A 84 10.51 2.38 5.39
N LEU A 85 11.75 2.89 5.46
CA LEU A 85 12.09 4.24 5.01
C LEU A 85 11.86 4.40 3.50
N LEU A 86 12.33 3.44 2.71
CA LEU A 86 12.07 3.40 1.26
C LEU A 86 10.56 3.36 0.99
N GLY A 87 9.82 2.51 1.72
CA GLY A 87 8.36 2.42 1.65
C GLY A 87 7.68 3.76 1.92
N ALA A 88 8.11 4.49 2.96
CA ALA A 88 7.57 5.80 3.28
C ALA A 88 7.82 6.83 2.16
N ILE A 89 9.04 6.87 1.60
CA ILE A 89 9.38 7.75 0.47
C ILE A 89 8.46 7.45 -0.73
N VAL A 90 8.29 6.16 -1.07
CA VAL A 90 7.41 5.73 -2.15
C VAL A 90 5.96 6.11 -1.89
N THR A 91 5.47 6.01 -0.64
CA THR A 91 4.11 6.45 -0.31
C THR A 91 3.90 7.95 -0.44
N ILE A 92 4.90 8.78 -0.11
CA ILE A 92 4.81 10.24 -0.31
C ILE A 92 4.66 10.55 -1.80
N PHE A 93 5.45 9.88 -2.65
CA PHE A 93 5.36 10.01 -4.10
C PHE A 93 3.98 9.62 -4.64
N PHE A 94 3.44 8.47 -4.21
CA PHE A 94 2.10 8.03 -4.62
C PHE A 94 0.99 8.92 -4.08
N ALA A 95 1.11 9.42 -2.85
CA ALA A 95 0.19 10.41 -2.31
C ALA A 95 0.17 11.66 -3.20
N PHE A 96 1.34 12.21 -3.53
CA PHE A 96 1.44 13.37 -4.43
C PHE A 96 0.74 13.12 -5.77
N ILE A 97 0.97 11.97 -6.42
CA ILE A 97 0.31 11.61 -7.67
C ILE A 97 -1.22 11.53 -7.51
N LEU A 98 -1.69 10.88 -6.45
CA LEU A 98 -3.11 10.65 -6.19
C LEU A 98 -3.86 11.98 -6.05
N TYR A 99 -3.31 12.92 -5.29
CA TYR A 99 -3.92 14.23 -5.05
C TYR A 99 -3.72 15.21 -6.22
N ALA A 100 -2.51 15.29 -6.80
CA ALA A 100 -2.19 16.29 -7.82
C ALA A 100 -2.61 15.88 -9.24
N ARG A 101 -2.44 14.60 -9.61
CA ARG A 101 -2.65 14.11 -10.98
C ARG A 101 -4.01 13.43 -11.15
N ILE A 102 -4.33 12.47 -10.29
CA ILE A 102 -5.56 11.66 -10.42
C ILE A 102 -6.78 12.42 -9.88
N LYS A 103 -6.57 13.29 -8.89
CA LYS A 103 -7.61 14.10 -8.23
C LYS A 103 -8.74 13.21 -7.69
N THR A 104 -8.38 12.24 -6.86
CA THR A 104 -9.32 11.35 -6.18
C THR A 104 -8.77 10.92 -4.83
N LEU A 105 -9.64 10.61 -3.89
CA LEU A 105 -9.31 10.08 -2.58
C LEU A 105 -9.52 8.57 -2.59
N CYS A 106 -8.43 7.82 -2.56
CA CYS A 106 -8.47 6.36 -2.46
C CYS A 106 -8.33 5.96 -1.00
N VAL A 107 -9.44 5.58 -0.34
CA VAL A 107 -9.44 5.20 1.09
C VAL A 107 -8.46 4.08 1.38
N LEU A 108 -8.41 3.04 0.54
CA LEU A 108 -7.45 1.93 0.69
C LEU A 108 -5.99 2.40 0.65
N CYS A 109 -5.68 3.27 -0.30
CA CYS A 109 -4.34 3.82 -0.49
C CYS A 109 -3.95 4.70 0.70
N THR A 110 -4.86 5.57 1.15
CA THR A 110 -4.65 6.44 2.32
C THR A 110 -4.40 5.61 3.58
N ILE A 111 -5.16 4.55 3.82
CA ILE A 111 -4.91 3.64 4.96
C ILE A 111 -3.54 2.98 4.82
N ALA A 112 -3.17 2.49 3.64
CA ALA A 112 -1.85 1.90 3.41
C ALA A 112 -0.70 2.90 3.65
N TYR A 113 -0.89 4.18 3.32
CA TYR A 113 0.10 5.22 3.61
C TYR A 113 0.29 5.39 5.11
N ILE A 114 -0.80 5.46 5.88
CA ILE A 114 -0.75 5.54 7.35
C ILE A 114 -0.03 4.31 7.92
N VAL A 115 -0.34 3.11 7.43
CA VAL A 115 0.33 1.87 7.85
C VAL A 115 1.84 1.94 7.59
N ASN A 116 2.28 2.42 6.43
CA ASN A 116 3.70 2.53 6.10
C ASN A 116 4.44 3.56 6.97
N PHE A 117 3.80 4.69 7.29
CA PHE A 117 4.38 5.66 8.23
C PHE A 117 4.47 5.10 9.66
N LEU A 118 3.47 4.36 10.11
CA LEU A 118 3.51 3.68 11.41
C LEU A 118 4.61 2.61 11.43
N LEU A 119 4.79 1.84 10.36
CA LEU A 119 5.88 0.88 10.23
C LEU A 119 7.25 1.56 10.30
N LEU A 120 7.44 2.70 9.63
CA LEU A 120 8.66 3.49 9.75
C LEU A 120 8.91 3.94 11.18
N TYR A 121 7.90 4.50 11.85
CA TYR A 121 8.02 4.96 13.23
C TYR A 121 8.45 3.83 14.18
N LEU A 122 7.81 2.66 14.07
CA LEU A 122 8.12 1.52 14.93
C LEU A 122 9.47 0.87 14.60
N SER A 123 9.81 0.76 13.32
CA SER A 123 11.12 0.21 12.92
C SER A 123 12.26 1.13 13.34
N TYR A 124 12.07 2.45 13.30
CA TYR A 124 13.04 3.42 13.81
C TYR A 124 13.31 3.23 15.31
N HIS A 125 12.24 3.13 16.11
CA HIS A 125 12.37 2.88 17.55
C HIS A 125 13.04 1.54 17.86
N GLN A 126 12.77 0.49 17.08
CA GLN A 126 13.38 -0.82 17.26
C GLN A 126 14.84 -0.88 16.78
N TYR A 127 15.24 -0.02 15.84
CA TYR A 127 16.62 0.00 15.33
C TYR A 127 17.58 0.76 16.27
N LEU A 128 17.10 1.80 16.96
CA LEU A 128 17.91 2.64 17.84
C LEU A 128 17.89 2.22 19.32
N GLY A 129 16.89 1.46 19.75
CA GLY A 129 16.76 0.93 21.11
C GLY A 129 17.36 -0.46 21.22
#